data_AF-A0A2V8QGS1-F1
#
_entry.id   AF-A0A2V8QGS1-F1
#
_cell.length_a   1.000
_cell.length_b   1.000
_cell.length_c   1.000
_cell.angle_alpha   90.00
_cell.angle_beta   90.00
_cell.angle_gamma   90.00
#
_symmetry.space_group_name_H-M   'P 1'
#
loop_
_entity.id
_entity.type
_entity.pdbx_description
1 polymer ?
#
loop_
_entity_poly.entity_id
_entity_poly.type
_entity_poly.pdbx_seq_one_letter_code
_entity_poly.pdbx_strand_id
1 'polypeptide(L)' 'MHPTGKMTRDERLEGIMGDDGITNCGNAQNCVQACPMGIPLTKAIYEENRETVVHGLLGWLKF' A
#
# COMPACT_ATOMS: atom_id res chain seq x y z
N MET A 1 -1.08 -5.68 15.72
CA MET A 1 -0.77 -4.45 14.96
C MET A 1 -0.62 -3.28 15.93
N HIS A 2 0.36 -2.42 15.72
CA HIS A 2 0.59 -1.25 16.59
C HIS A 2 -0.55 -0.23 16.43
N PRO A 3 -1.06 0.41 17.51
CA PRO A 3 -2.20 1.34 17.44
C PRO A 3 -2.00 2.50 16.45
N THR A 4 -0.77 2.99 16.30
CA THR A 4 -0.42 4.04 15.34
C THR A 4 -0.85 3.70 13.91
N GLY A 5 -0.71 2.43 13.50
CA GLY A 5 -1.09 2.02 12.14
C GLY A 5 -2.59 2.25 11.86
N LYS A 6 -3.45 2.12 12.89
CA LYS A 6 -4.87 2.45 12.77
C LYS A 6 -5.11 3.96 12.82
N MET A 7 -4.39 4.68 13.67
CA MET A 7 -4.58 6.13 13.86
C MET A 7 -4.13 6.95 12.65
N THR A 8 -3.08 6.53 11.94
CA THR A 8 -2.55 7.24 10.77
C THR A 8 -2.85 6.52 9.45
N ARG A 9 -3.83 5.61 9.44
CA ARG A 9 -4.13 4.77 8.27
C ARG A 9 -4.42 5.59 7.02
N ASP A 10 -5.37 6.51 7.11
CA ASP A 10 -5.85 7.25 5.95
C ASP A 10 -4.75 8.19 5.38
N GLU A 11 -3.99 8.88 6.23
CA GLU A 11 -2.83 9.68 5.83
C GLU A 11 -1.76 8.85 5.11
N ARG A 12 -1.51 7.61 5.57
CA ARG A 12 -0.56 6.70 4.94
C ARG A 12 -1.05 6.21 3.57
N LEU A 13 -2.35 5.92 3.44
CA LEU A 13 -2.96 5.51 2.18
C LEU A 13 -2.90 6.64 1.15
N GLU A 14 -3.27 7.86 1.54
CA GLU A 14 -3.11 9.07 0.72
C GLU A 14 -1.64 9.24 0.27
N GLY A 15 -0.69 9.06 1.19
CA GLY A 15 0.75 9.18 0.90
C GLY A 15 1.25 8.20 -0.16
N ILE A 16 0.78 6.93 -0.14
CA ILE A 16 1.17 5.94 -1.15
C ILE A 16 0.34 6.01 -2.43
N MET A 17 -0.74 6.79 -2.46
CA MET A 17 -1.56 7.03 -3.66
C MET A 17 -1.04 8.20 -4.51
N GLY A 18 -0.05 8.96 -4.02
CA GLY A 18 0.58 10.05 -4.75
C GLY A 18 1.49 9.62 -5.91
N ASP A 19 2.18 10.60 -6.49
CA ASP A 19 3.11 10.38 -7.61
C ASP A 19 4.22 9.39 -7.26
N ASP A 20 4.55 8.52 -8.21
CA ASP A 20 5.52 7.41 -8.02
C ASP A 20 5.14 6.45 -6.87
N GLY A 21 3.87 6.44 -6.48
CA GLY A 21 3.33 5.62 -5.42
C GLY A 21 3.01 4.18 -5.83
N ILE A 22 2.04 3.58 -5.14
CA ILE A 22 1.73 2.15 -5.22
C ILE A 22 1.35 1.67 -6.64
N THR A 23 0.82 2.57 -7.47
CA THR A 23 0.44 2.29 -8.85
C THR A 23 1.64 2.14 -9.79
N ASN A 24 2.85 2.57 -9.38
CA ASN A 24 4.07 2.46 -10.18
C ASN A 24 4.88 1.18 -9.91
N CYS A 25 4.37 0.24 -9.10
CA CYS A 25 5.09 -0.99 -8.74
C CYS A 25 5.53 -1.85 -9.94
N GLY A 26 4.77 -1.86 -11.04
CA GLY A 26 5.09 -2.60 -12.28
C GLY A 26 5.12 -4.13 -12.16
N ASN A 27 5.04 -4.68 -10.95
CA ASN A 27 5.00 -6.11 -10.62
C ASN A 27 6.18 -6.94 -11.19
N ALA A 28 7.37 -6.34 -11.32
CA ALA A 28 8.58 -7.02 -11.79
C ALA A 28 9.14 -8.06 -10.78
N GLN A 29 8.70 -8.00 -9.52
CA GLN A 29 9.10 -8.92 -8.43
C GLN A 29 10.60 -8.98 -8.11
N ASN A 30 11.40 -8.01 -8.58
CA ASN A 30 12.81 -7.88 -8.22
C ASN A 30 13.02 -7.78 -6.69
N CYS A 31 12.05 -7.21 -5.97
CA CYS A 31 12.06 -7.12 -4.51
C CYS A 31 12.09 -8.49 -3.81
N VAL A 32 11.54 -9.55 -4.42
CA VAL A 32 11.58 -10.92 -3.88
C VAL A 32 13.00 -11.49 -3.96
N GLN A 33 13.67 -11.27 -5.09
CA GLN A 33 15.02 -11.80 -5.32
C GLN A 33 16.10 -11.01 -4.57
N ALA A 34 15.93 -9.69 -4.46
CA ALA A 34 16.94 -8.81 -3.89
C ALA A 34 16.89 -8.69 -2.36
N CYS A 35 15.79 -9.07 -1.70
CA CYS A 35 15.62 -8.81 -0.27
C CYS A 35 16.47 -9.77 0.60
N PRO A 36 17.46 -9.25 1.34
CA PRO A 36 18.31 -10.09 2.20
C PRO A 36 17.58 -10.61 3.44
N MET A 37 16.48 -9.96 3.83
CA MET A 37 15.69 -10.30 5.01
C MET A 37 14.58 -11.32 4.71
N GLY A 38 14.30 -11.59 3.44
CA GLY A 38 13.25 -12.53 3.03
C GLY A 38 11.84 -12.14 3.47
N ILE A 39 11.58 -10.86 3.72
CA ILE A 39 10.25 -10.40 4.16
C ILE A 39 9.27 -10.42 2.97
N PRO A 40 7.97 -10.70 3.21
CA PRO A 40 6.99 -10.87 2.15
C PRO A 40 6.52 -9.52 1.56
N LEU A 41 7.43 -8.78 0.93
CA LEU A 41 7.17 -7.44 0.37
C LEU A 41 6.02 -7.44 -0.63
N THR A 42 5.95 -8.43 -1.51
CA THR A 42 4.88 -8.53 -2.52
C THR A 42 3.50 -8.71 -1.89
N LYS A 43 3.42 -9.46 -0.78
CA LYS A 43 2.17 -9.61 -0.03
C LYS A 43 1.73 -8.28 0.59
N ALA A 44 2.66 -7.59 1.25
CA ALA A 44 2.37 -6.29 1.86
C ALA A 44 1.92 -5.26 0.81
N ILE A 45 2.64 -5.15 -0.32
CA ILE A 45 2.27 -4.24 -1.41
C ILE A 45 0.89 -4.61 -1.99
N TYR A 46 0.59 -5.88 -2.18
CA TYR A 46 -0.72 -6.32 -2.65
C TYR A 46 -1.86 -5.95 -1.68
N GLU A 47 -1.66 -6.19 -0.38
CA GLU A 47 -2.64 -5.84 0.66
C GLU A 47 -2.92 -4.33 0.66
N GLU A 48 -1.86 -3.51 0.65
CA GLU A 48 -1.99 -2.04 0.62
C GLU A 48 -2.60 -1.55 -0.71
N ASN A 49 -2.27 -2.17 -1.84
CA ASN A 49 -2.87 -1.82 -3.14
C ASN A 49 -4.39 -2.09 -3.16
N ARG A 50 -4.82 -3.16 -2.48
CA ARG A 50 -6.26 -3.39 -2.29
C ARG A 50 -6.87 -2.34 -1.36
N GLU A 51 -6.15 -1.92 -0.32
CA GLU A 51 -6.63 -0.89 0.60
C GLU A 51 -6.79 0.48 -0.09
N THR A 52 -5.88 0.87 -0.99
CA THR A 52 -6.00 2.13 -1.75
C THR A 52 -7.20 2.12 -2.69
N VAL A 53 -7.48 0.99 -3.35
CA VAL A 53 -8.69 0.82 -4.18
C VAL A 53 -9.95 1.02 -3.34
N VAL A 54 -10.03 0.37 -2.17
CA VAL A 54 -11.17 0.51 -1.26
C VAL A 54 -11.29 1.94 -0.73
N HIS A 55 -10.16 2.56 -0.35
CA HIS A 55 -10.11 3.92 0.17
C HIS A 55 -10.60 4.94 -0.87
N GLY A 56 -10.13 4.85 -2.12
CA GLY A 56 -10.60 5.71 -3.21
C GLY A 56 -12.08 5.52 -3.53
N LEU A 57 -12.55 4.26 -3.65
CA LEU A 57 -13.95 3.97 -3.97
C LEU A 57 -14.92 4.39 -2.86
N LEU A 58 -14.63 4.04 -1.60
CA LEU A 58 -15.49 4.38 -0.47
C LEU A 58 -15.36 5.84 -0.05
N GLY A 59 -14.18 6.45 -0.23
CA GLY A 59 -13.98 7.88 -0.01
C GLY A 59 -14.84 8.72 -0.95
N TRP A 60 -14.94 8.32 -2.23
CA TRP A 60 -15.86 8.94 -3.19
C TRP A 60 -17.33 8.85 -2.78
N LEU A 61 -17.76 7.75 -2.14
CA LEU A 61 -19.14 7.58 -1.64
C LEU A 61 -19.46 8.34 -0.35
N LYS A 62 -18.48 8.94 0.32
CA LYS A 62 -18.69 9.75 1.54
C LYS A 62 -19.03 11.21 1.24
N PHE A 63 -18.89 11.64 -0.02
CA PHE A 63 -19.27 12.98 -0.49
C PHE A 63 -20.70 13.02 -1.01
#